data_AF-A0A7J3X874-F1
#
_entry.id   AF-A0A7J3X874-F1
#
_cell.length_a   1.000
_cell.length_b   1.000
_cell.length_c   1.000
_cell.angle_alpha   90.00
_cell.angle_beta   90.00
_cell.angle_gamma   90.00
#
_symmetry.space_group_name_H-M   'P 1'
#
loop_
_entity.id
_entity.type
_entity.pdbx_description
1 polymer ?
#
loop_
_entity_poly.entity_id
_entity_poly.type
_entity_poly.pdbx_seq_one_letter_code
_entity_poly.pdbx_strand_id
1 'polypeptide(L)'
;MVVRVKVEIKRGDRVAETAAVANTGYEADVPELHLPLALARYLGIPLHALPGESYRVVGGSTHALILGEVLVRVVAEDRCSEWVRARAVSVPGEHEVLLSDKLLDALGLEIVKAGLGYWRFSGEAPERVRRSVEAQFWVE
;
A
#
# COMPACT_ATOMS: atom_id res chain seq x y z
N MET A 1 6.76 -13.82 9.13
CA MET A 1 6.23 -13.36 7.82
C MET A 1 5.28 -12.20 8.11
N VAL A 2 5.01 -11.32 7.13
CA VAL A 2 3.99 -10.25 7.26
C VAL A 2 2.93 -10.44 6.18
N VAL A 3 1.76 -9.82 6.35
CA VAL A 3 0.71 -9.84 5.30
C VAL A 3 1.15 -8.95 4.15
N ARG A 4 1.32 -9.56 2.97
CA ARG A 4 1.53 -8.86 1.71
C ARG A 4 0.45 -9.25 0.74
N VAL A 5 -0.22 -8.25 0.18
CA VAL A 5 -1.25 -8.45 -0.83
C VAL A 5 -0.74 -7.94 -2.17
N LYS A 6 -1.16 -8.59 -3.24
CA LYS A 6 -0.89 -8.11 -4.58
C LYS A 6 -1.85 -6.96 -4.88
N VAL A 7 -1.31 -5.84 -5.32
CA VAL A 7 -2.08 -4.64 -5.66
C VAL A 7 -1.77 -4.17 -7.06
N GLU A 8 -2.74 -3.53 -7.66
CA GLU A 8 -2.52 -2.64 -8.78
C GLU A 8 -2.63 -1.19 -8.30
N ILE A 9 -1.70 -0.36 -8.75
CA ILE A 9 -1.66 1.07 -8.46
C ILE A 9 -1.72 1.81 -9.79
N LYS A 10 -2.67 2.74 -9.91
CA LYS A 10 -2.95 3.48 -11.13
C LYS A 10 -2.78 4.98 -10.93
N ARG A 11 -2.08 5.62 -11.87
CA ARG A 11 -1.93 7.09 -11.98
C ARG A 11 -2.11 7.48 -13.45
N GLY A 12 -3.16 8.25 -13.75
CA GLY A 12 -3.53 8.53 -15.15
C GLY A 12 -3.78 7.24 -15.92
N ASP A 13 -3.07 7.06 -17.03
CA ASP A 13 -3.15 5.86 -17.88
C ASP A 13 -2.15 4.77 -17.52
N ARG A 14 -1.25 5.02 -16.55
CA ARG A 14 -0.24 4.04 -16.12
C ARG A 14 -0.75 3.22 -14.95
N VAL A 15 -0.51 1.92 -15.02
CA VAL A 15 -0.83 0.95 -13.98
C VAL A 15 0.42 0.13 -13.68
N ALA A 16 0.70 -0.07 -12.39
CA ALA A 16 1.77 -0.94 -11.92
C ALA A 16 1.19 -2.02 -11.02
N GLU A 17 1.63 -3.25 -11.20
CA GLU A 17 1.32 -4.37 -10.33
C GLU A 17 2.50 -4.61 -9.38
N THR A 18 2.24 -4.75 -8.09
CA THR A 18 3.28 -4.95 -7.07
C THR A 18 2.74 -5.64 -5.82
N ALA A 19 3.63 -6.15 -4.98
CA ALA A 19 3.30 -6.52 -3.60
C ALA A 19 3.22 -5.26 -2.71
N ALA A 20 2.26 -5.25 -1.78
CA ALA A 20 2.12 -4.22 -0.76
C ALA A 20 1.92 -4.84 0.63
N VAL A 21 2.62 -4.31 1.63
CA VAL A 21 2.51 -4.71 3.03
C VAL A 21 1.22 -4.13 3.60
N ALA A 22 0.38 -4.99 4.17
CA ALA A 22 -0.78 -4.57 4.93
C ALA A 22 -0.36 -4.15 6.34
N ASN A 23 -0.26 -2.84 6.59
CA ASN A 23 0.33 -2.31 7.80
C ASN A 23 -0.68 -1.58 8.69
N THR A 24 -1.23 -2.28 9.69
CA THR A 24 -2.15 -1.69 10.67
C THR A 24 -1.48 -0.71 11.65
N GLY A 25 -0.14 -0.68 11.71
CA GLY A 25 0.62 0.30 12.49
C GLY A 25 0.93 1.59 11.71
N TYR A 26 0.53 1.66 10.44
CA TYR A 26 0.56 2.87 9.65
C TYR A 26 -0.82 3.53 9.73
N GLU A 27 -1.01 4.34 10.76
CA GLU A 27 -2.24 5.09 10.98
C GLU A 27 -2.27 6.38 10.15
N ALA A 28 -3.40 6.64 9.48
CA ALA A 28 -3.65 7.88 8.75
C ALA A 28 -5.11 8.34 8.92
N ASP A 29 -5.39 9.62 8.68
CA ASP A 29 -6.75 10.15 8.72
C ASP A 29 -7.56 9.79 7.45
N VAL A 30 -6.87 9.46 6.36
CA VAL A 30 -7.44 9.10 5.06
C VAL A 30 -6.76 7.83 4.52
N PRO A 31 -7.37 7.14 3.53
CA PRO A 31 -6.67 6.07 2.82
C PRO A 31 -5.34 6.58 2.25
N GLU A 32 -4.24 6.03 2.74
CA GLU A 32 -2.89 6.48 2.42
C GLU A 32 -2.01 5.29 2.04
N LEU A 33 -1.12 5.53 1.07
CA LEU A 33 -0.24 4.55 0.47
C LEU A 33 1.19 5.07 0.56
N HIS A 34 2.07 4.32 1.21
CA HIS A 34 3.50 4.52 1.00
C HIS A 34 3.88 3.97 -0.38
N LEU A 35 4.46 4.82 -1.21
CA LEU A 35 4.88 4.53 -2.57
C LEU A 35 6.40 4.81 -2.73
N PRO A 36 7.23 3.79 -2.96
CA PRO A 36 8.65 3.98 -3.22
C PRO A 36 8.91 4.91 -4.41
N LEU A 37 9.96 5.74 -4.34
CA LEU A 37 10.27 6.72 -5.40
C LEU A 37 10.53 6.08 -6.77
N ALA A 38 11.16 4.91 -6.81
CA ALA A 38 11.37 4.16 -8.06
C ALA A 38 10.04 3.74 -8.71
N LEU A 39 9.05 3.33 -7.91
CA LEU A 39 7.71 3.03 -8.41
C LEU A 39 6.96 4.30 -8.81
N ALA A 40 7.11 5.39 -8.05
CA ALA A 40 6.53 6.68 -8.41
C ALA A 40 7.03 7.18 -9.79
N ARG A 41 8.35 7.03 -10.07
CA ARG A 41 8.93 7.31 -11.40
C ARG A 41 8.32 6.42 -12.48
N TYR A 42 8.19 5.12 -12.23
CA TYR A 42 7.57 4.18 -13.16
C TYR A 42 6.13 4.60 -13.53
N LEU A 43 5.35 4.99 -12.53
CA LEU A 43 3.98 5.52 -12.68
C LEU A 43 3.92 6.94 -13.29
N GLY A 44 5.06 7.56 -13.61
CA GLY A 44 5.11 8.88 -14.25
C GLY A 44 4.76 10.02 -13.30
N ILE A 45 4.89 9.82 -11.99
CA ILE A 45 4.69 10.89 -11.01
C ILE A 45 5.88 11.85 -11.08
N PRO A 46 5.65 13.16 -11.27
CA PRO A 46 6.74 14.14 -11.27
C PRO A 46 7.32 14.28 -9.86
N LEU A 47 8.63 14.10 -9.71
CA LEU A 47 9.32 14.11 -8.40
C LEU A 47 10.08 15.42 -8.11
N HIS A 48 9.67 16.54 -8.69
CA HIS A 48 10.31 17.83 -8.48
C HIS A 48 9.52 18.67 -7.46
N ALA A 49 10.24 19.32 -6.53
CA ALA A 49 9.67 20.26 -5.56
C ALA A 49 8.45 19.71 -4.78
N LEU A 50 8.49 18.42 -4.40
CA LEU A 50 7.42 17.77 -3.67
C LEU A 50 7.31 18.38 -2.25
N PRO A 51 6.09 18.69 -1.77
CA PRO A 51 5.91 19.15 -0.41
C PRO A 51 6.22 18.00 0.56
N GLY A 52 6.83 18.37 1.68
CA GLY A 52 7.21 17.46 2.76
C GLY A 52 6.28 17.59 3.95
N GLU A 53 5.99 16.47 4.62
CA GLU A 53 5.24 16.41 5.87
C GLU A 53 5.95 15.52 6.90
N SER A 54 5.78 15.85 8.17
CA SER A 54 6.39 15.11 9.29
C SER A 54 5.38 14.13 9.87
N TYR A 55 5.74 12.85 9.91
CA TYR A 55 4.94 11.76 10.44
C TYR A 55 5.53 11.30 11.77
N ARG A 56 4.67 11.03 12.75
CA ARG A 56 5.10 10.45 14.03
C ARG A 56 5.38 8.97 13.86
N VAL A 57 6.53 8.53 14.36
CA VAL A 57 6.93 7.11 14.40
C VAL A 57 7.43 6.77 15.81
N VAL A 58 7.60 5.48 16.10
CA VAL A 58 8.03 5.03 17.44
C VAL A 58 9.34 5.71 17.89
N GLY A 59 10.28 5.94 16.96
CA GLY A 59 11.58 6.56 17.24
C GLY A 59 11.62 8.10 17.17
N GLY A 60 10.48 8.78 16.98
CA GLY A 60 10.42 10.23 16.84
C GLY A 60 9.52 10.66 15.68
N SER A 61 10.12 11.24 14.65
CA SER A 61 9.41 11.62 13.42
C SER A 61 10.18 11.24 12.17
N THR A 62 9.46 10.90 11.10
CA THR A 62 10.01 10.73 9.76
C THR A 62 9.46 11.78 8.81
N HIS A 63 10.24 12.14 7.80
CA HIS A 63 9.82 13.10 6.78
C HIS A 63 9.35 12.34 5.54
N ALA A 64 8.09 12.55 5.16
CA ALA A 64 7.49 11.97 3.96
C ALA A 64 7.27 13.05 2.89
N LEU A 65 7.40 12.67 1.63
CA LEU A 65 7.09 13.47 0.46
C LEU A 65 5.67 13.16 0.00
N ILE A 66 4.88 14.18 -0.30
CA ILE A 66 3.50 13.99 -0.78
C ILE A 66 3.49 13.91 -2.31
N LEU A 67 3.06 12.78 -2.85
CA LEU A 67 3.10 12.46 -4.28
C LEU A 67 1.77 12.72 -5.01
N GLY A 68 0.74 13.16 -4.28
CA GLY A 68 -0.61 13.38 -4.78
C GLY A 68 -1.51 12.15 -4.56
N GLU A 69 -2.42 11.88 -5.49
CA GLU A 69 -3.41 10.80 -5.37
C GLU A 69 -3.16 9.68 -6.38
N VAL A 70 -3.45 8.45 -6.00
CA VAL A 70 -3.46 7.27 -6.88
C VAL A 70 -4.76 6.49 -6.68
N LEU A 71 -5.08 5.63 -7.64
CA LEU A 71 -6.09 4.59 -7.46
C LEU A 71 -5.38 3.29 -7.11
N VAL A 72 -5.87 2.55 -6.12
CA VAL A 72 -5.31 1.28 -5.67
C VAL A 72 -6.43 0.24 -5.65
N ARG A 73 -6.13 -0.99 -6.05
CA ARG A 73 -7.00 -2.15 -5.81
C ARG A 73 -6.18 -3.38 -5.46
N VAL A 74 -6.78 -4.31 -4.73
CA VAL A 74 -6.21 -5.63 -4.46
C VAL A 74 -6.57 -6.57 -5.60
N VAL A 75 -5.59 -7.38 -6.01
CA VAL A 75 -5.77 -8.42 -7.02
C VAL A 75 -5.52 -9.78 -6.37
N ALA A 76 -6.54 -10.64 -6.35
CA ALA A 76 -6.42 -12.05 -6.00
C ALA A 76 -6.72 -12.92 -7.23
N GLU A 77 -6.38 -14.19 -7.16
CA GLU A 77 -6.61 -15.14 -8.27
C GLU A 77 -8.10 -15.25 -8.65
N ASP A 78 -9.00 -15.13 -7.68
CA ASP A 78 -10.44 -15.33 -7.85
C ASP A 78 -11.23 -14.04 -8.06
N ARG A 79 -10.69 -12.89 -7.63
CA ARG A 79 -11.36 -11.58 -7.74
C ARG A 79 -10.40 -10.41 -7.55
N CYS A 80 -10.85 -9.23 -7.95
CA CYS A 80 -10.26 -7.96 -7.54
C CYS A 80 -11.17 -7.23 -6.53
N SER A 81 -10.59 -6.33 -5.74
CA SER A 81 -11.37 -5.30 -5.04
C SER A 81 -11.78 -4.19 -6.02
N GLU A 82 -12.67 -3.32 -5.57
CA GLU A 82 -12.93 -2.04 -6.23
C GLU A 82 -11.67 -1.16 -6.20
N TRP A 83 -11.63 -0.17 -7.10
CA TRP A 83 -10.62 0.87 -7.07
C TRP A 83 -10.89 1.87 -5.95
N VAL A 84 -9.91 2.06 -5.08
CA VAL A 84 -9.94 3.02 -3.97
C VAL A 84 -9.00 4.16 -4.29
N ARG A 85 -9.44 5.40 -4.06
CA ARG A 85 -8.56 6.56 -4.12
C ARG A 85 -7.75 6.65 -2.83
N ALA A 86 -6.44 6.77 -2.97
CA ALA A 86 -5.51 6.89 -1.86
C ALA A 86 -4.57 8.07 -2.07
N ARG A 87 -4.22 8.72 -0.96
CA ARG A 87 -3.11 9.67 -0.92
C ARG A 87 -1.80 8.88 -1.01
N ALA A 88 -0.95 9.22 -1.97
CA ALA A 88 0.37 8.63 -2.12
C ALA A 88 1.40 9.49 -1.41
N VAL A 89 2.20 8.86 -0.55
CA VAL A 89 3.32 9.49 0.14
C VAL A 89 4.57 8.64 -0.03
N SER A 90 5.75 9.22 0.16
CA SER A 90 7.02 8.49 0.04
C SER A 90 7.95 8.85 1.18
N VAL A 91 8.48 7.84 1.87
CA VAL A 91 9.52 7.99 2.87
C VAL A 91 10.83 7.51 2.22
N PRO A 92 11.80 8.41 1.97
CA PRO A 92 13.07 8.02 1.37
C PRO A 92 13.75 6.89 2.16
N GLY A 93 14.17 5.84 1.45
CA GLY A 93 14.81 4.65 2.03
C GLY A 93 13.86 3.48 2.34
N GLU A 94 12.55 3.66 2.22
CA GLU A 94 11.59 2.54 2.20
C GLU A 94 11.34 2.08 0.76
N HIS A 95 11.45 0.78 0.54
CA HIS A 95 11.49 0.16 -0.78
C HIS A 95 10.26 -0.72 -1.06
N GLU A 96 9.43 -0.98 -0.06
CA GLU A 96 8.16 -1.66 -0.23
C GLU A 96 6.99 -0.67 -0.32
N VAL A 97 5.90 -1.12 -0.92
CA VAL A 97 4.61 -0.42 -0.83
C VAL A 97 3.95 -0.79 0.49
N LEU A 98 3.44 0.19 1.24
CA LEU A 98 2.72 -0.05 2.51
C LEU A 98 1.32 0.54 2.41
N LEU A 99 0.32 -0.22 2.86
CA LEU A 99 -1.07 0.21 2.98
C LEU A 99 -1.33 0.71 4.40
N SER A 100 -1.89 1.92 4.56
CA SER A 100 -2.34 2.42 5.86
C SER A 100 -3.56 1.64 6.38
N ASP A 101 -3.87 1.78 7.66
CA ASP A 101 -5.08 1.21 8.29
C ASP A 101 -6.36 1.58 7.52
N LYS A 102 -6.53 2.85 7.16
CA LYS A 102 -7.69 3.34 6.40
C LYS A 102 -7.76 2.78 5.00
N LEU A 103 -6.61 2.57 4.35
CA LEU A 103 -6.59 1.99 3.01
C LEU A 103 -6.90 0.50 3.05
N LEU A 104 -6.47 -0.23 4.09
CA LEU A 104 -6.85 -1.62 4.31
C LEU A 104 -8.35 -1.80 4.42
N ASP A 105 -9.00 -1.00 5.27
CA ASP A 105 -10.46 -1.03 5.46
C ASP A 105 -11.18 -0.69 4.15
N ALA A 106 -10.74 0.36 3.45
CA ALA A 106 -11.35 0.78 2.19
C ALA A 106 -11.22 -0.25 1.07
N LEU A 107 -10.13 -1.03 1.05
CA LEU A 107 -9.91 -2.14 0.12
C LEU A 107 -10.67 -3.42 0.53
N GLY A 108 -11.29 -3.43 1.72
CA GLY A 108 -12.00 -4.58 2.27
C GLY A 108 -11.07 -5.73 2.60
N LEU A 109 -9.93 -5.45 3.24
CA LEU A 109 -8.95 -6.45 3.65
C LEU A 109 -9.08 -6.79 5.14
N GLU A 110 -9.09 -8.08 5.46
CA GLU A 110 -8.98 -8.57 6.84
C GLU A 110 -7.69 -9.37 7.04
N ILE A 111 -6.88 -8.96 8.01
CA ILE A 111 -5.71 -9.72 8.45
C ILE A 111 -6.16 -10.83 9.39
N VAL A 112 -5.98 -12.09 8.98
CA VAL A 112 -6.38 -13.27 9.75
C VAL A 112 -5.26 -13.70 10.70
N LYS A 113 -4.01 -13.79 10.20
CA LYS A 113 -2.82 -14.08 11.02
C LYS A 113 -1.61 -13.32 10.47
N ALA A 114 -1.31 -12.16 11.06
CA ALA A 114 -0.24 -11.26 10.62
C ALA A 114 1.12 -11.97 10.46
N GLY A 115 1.56 -12.69 11.49
CA GLY A 115 2.86 -13.37 11.52
C GLY A 115 3.01 -14.54 10.55
N LEU A 116 1.89 -15.14 10.12
CA LEU A 116 1.82 -16.23 9.14
C LEU A 116 1.48 -15.75 7.72
N GLY A 117 1.18 -14.46 7.56
CA GLY A 117 0.81 -13.89 6.26
C GLY A 117 -0.58 -14.32 5.77
N TYR A 118 -1.54 -14.53 6.67
CA TYR A 118 -2.89 -14.96 6.27
C TYR A 118 -3.87 -13.79 6.27
N TRP A 119 -4.66 -13.68 5.20
CA TRP A 119 -5.62 -12.60 4.99
C TRP A 119 -6.84 -13.09 4.19
N ARG A 120 -7.91 -12.31 4.16
CA ARG A 120 -9.11 -12.54 3.31
C ARG A 120 -9.77 -11.20 2.94
N PHE A 121 -10.73 -11.23 2.02
CA PHE A 121 -11.60 -10.07 1.83
C PHE A 121 -12.68 -10.02 2.91
N SER A 122 -13.08 -8.81 3.29
CA SER A 122 -14.15 -8.58 4.25
C SER A 122 -15.46 -9.21 3.79
N GLY A 123 -16.15 -9.87 4.73
CA GLY A 123 -17.42 -10.56 4.48
C GLY A 123 -17.29 -11.93 3.79
N GLU A 124 -16.08 -12.39 3.46
CA GLU A 124 -15.89 -13.77 3.00
C GLU A 124 -15.99 -14.78 4.14
N ALA A 125 -16.35 -16.01 3.79
CA ALA A 125 -16.40 -17.14 4.73
C ALA A 125 -15.04 -17.34 5.44
N PRO A 126 -15.01 -17.77 6.72
CA PRO A 126 -13.78 -18.01 7.49
C PRO A 126 -12.75 -18.93 6.82
N GLU A 127 -13.19 -19.81 5.93
CA GLU A 127 -12.34 -20.79 5.23
C GLU A 127 -11.66 -20.19 3.99
N ARG A 128 -12.11 -19.03 3.48
CA ARG A 128 -11.52 -18.33 2.32
C ARG A 128 -10.29 -17.52 2.72
N VAL A 129 -9.28 -18.22 3.25
CA VAL A 129 -8.02 -17.62 3.66
C VAL A 129 -7.00 -17.70 2.52
N ARG A 130 -6.36 -16.57 2.23
CA ARG A 130 -5.27 -16.42 1.26
C ARG A 130 -3.94 -16.26 1.99
N ARG A 131 -2.86 -16.62 1.30
CA ARG A 131 -1.49 -16.41 1.78
C ARG A 131 -0.90 -15.12 1.20
N SER A 132 0.07 -14.56 1.91
CA SER A 132 0.87 -13.46 1.42
C SER A 132 1.56 -13.82 0.10
N VAL A 133 1.68 -12.83 -0.77
CA VAL A 133 2.62 -12.90 -1.90
C VAL A 133 4.05 -12.62 -1.43
N GLU A 134 5.02 -12.98 -2.25
CA GLU A 134 6.44 -12.64 -2.00
C GLU A 134 6.66 -11.13 -2.00
N ALA A 135 7.71 -10.71 -1.29
CA ALA A 135 8.09 -9.30 -1.23
C ALA A 135 8.55 -8.80 -2.60
N GLN A 136 8.23 -7.54 -2.91
CA GLN A 136 8.73 -6.85 -4.09
C GLN A 136 9.29 -5.50 -3.68
N PHE A 137 10.57 -5.31 -3.93
CA PHE A 137 11.30 -4.09 -3.57
C PHE A 137 11.54 -3.22 -4.79
N TRP A 138 11.36 -1.92 -4.62
CA TRP A 138 11.60 -0.89 -5.62
C TRP A 138 12.83 -0.08 -5.21
N VAL A 139 13.99 -0.50 -5.72
CA VAL A 139 15.29 0.13 -5.49
C VAL A 139 15.60 1.09 -6.65
N GLU A 140 16.28 2.20 -6.35
CA GLU A 140 16.56 3.27 -7.33
C GLU A 140 17.62 2.93 -8.37
#